data_AF-A0A0D2XMX4-F1
#
_entry.id   AF-A0A0D2XMX4-F1
#
_cell.length_a   1.000
_cell.length_b   1.000
_cell.length_c   1.000
_cell.angle_alpha   90.00
_cell.angle_beta   90.00
_cell.angle_gamma   90.00
#
_symmetry.space_group_name_H-M   'P 1'
#
loop_
_entity.id
_entity.type
_entity.pdbx_description
1 polymer ?
#
loop_
_entity_poly.entity_id
_entity_poly.type
_entity_poly.pdbx_seq_one_letter_code
_entity_poly.pdbx_strand_id
1 'polypeptide(L)'
;MSETDVIQALVLQFLQHDGYVGTARAFAEDMKKQKEALSLDPGVKVDGVSIRDDEDANNRQRIRRAILEGDIDRALKYTNAYYPHVLKDNEQVYFRLQCRKFIELVRKAAQLNMRNETKGNGHVNNPAPQTMDLDLNGSENTSRDADGGENKTVVAELERNMLEYGRTLQEQYVNDPRVEVSKALTEIWALLAYENPLKVPQVSHLLDRNGRVAVAEELNSAILLSLGKSSRAALEKVYAQTSVLLEDLRQDGGEGAFASVNDVLKGIPQPPQH
;
A
#
# COMPACT_ATOMS: atom_id res chain seq x y z
N MET A 1 -32.45 5.75 17.85
CA MET A 1 -31.05 6.19 17.60
C MET A 1 -31.10 7.66 17.25
N SER A 2 -30.29 8.50 17.90
CA SER A 2 -30.15 9.90 17.49
C SER A 2 -29.28 10.00 16.23
N GLU A 3 -29.42 11.07 15.46
CA GLU A 3 -28.58 11.34 14.29
C GLU A 3 -27.08 11.36 14.67
N THR A 4 -26.77 11.94 15.82
CA THR A 4 -25.40 11.97 16.38
C THR A 4 -24.85 10.57 16.65
N ASP A 5 -25.67 9.64 17.16
CA ASP A 5 -25.25 8.24 17.37
C ASP A 5 -24.92 7.56 16.04
N VAL A 6 -25.69 7.84 14.98
CA VAL A 6 -25.45 7.26 13.65
C VAL A 6 -24.15 7.79 13.06
N ILE A 7 -23.90 9.10 13.12
CA ILE A 7 -22.66 9.71 12.62
C ILE A 7 -21.44 9.16 13.39
N GLN A 8 -21.54 9.10 14.71
CA GLN A 8 -20.46 8.55 15.54
C GLN A 8 -20.16 7.08 15.19
N ALA A 9 -21.19 6.25 14.98
CA ALA A 9 -21.01 4.87 14.55
C ALA A 9 -20.35 4.77 13.15
N LEU A 10 -20.73 5.62 12.20
CA LEU A 10 -20.13 5.67 10.87
C LEU A 10 -18.65 6.04 10.92
N VAL A 11 -18.28 7.03 11.73
CA VAL A 11 -16.89 7.46 11.92
C VAL A 11 -16.07 6.34 12.58
N LEU A 12 -16.59 5.72 13.64
CA LEU A 12 -15.90 4.63 14.33
C LEU A 12 -15.67 3.43 13.39
N GLN A 13 -16.70 3.04 12.65
CA GLN A 13 -16.61 1.96 11.66
C GLN A 13 -15.56 2.28 10.59
N PHE A 14 -15.51 3.53 10.10
CA PHE A 14 -14.50 3.96 9.14
C PHE A 14 -13.09 3.86 9.72
N LEU A 15 -12.87 4.36 10.94
CA LEU A 15 -11.56 4.30 11.60
C LEU A 15 -11.08 2.87 11.79
N GLN A 16 -11.97 1.94 12.16
CA GLN A 16 -11.65 0.52 12.29
C GLN A 16 -11.43 -0.17 10.94
N HIS A 17 -12.19 0.21 9.91
CA HIS A 17 -12.08 -0.33 8.56
C HIS A 17 -10.68 -0.05 7.98
N ASP A 18 -10.23 1.19 8.09
CA ASP A 18 -8.96 1.67 7.52
C ASP A 18 -7.73 1.42 8.42
N GLY A 19 -7.94 0.85 9.60
CA GLY A 19 -6.84 0.49 10.50
C GLY A 19 -6.33 1.63 11.38
N TYR A 20 -7.10 2.72 11.54
CA TYR A 20 -6.83 3.82 12.47
C TYR A 20 -7.20 3.44 13.92
N VAL A 21 -6.69 2.32 14.41
CA VAL A 21 -7.07 1.71 15.70
C VAL A 21 -6.83 2.65 16.89
N GLY A 22 -5.69 3.35 16.90
CA GLY A 22 -5.38 4.31 17.97
C GLY A 22 -6.39 5.45 18.04
N THR A 23 -6.75 6.00 16.87
CA THR A 23 -7.77 7.05 16.75
C THR A 23 -9.16 6.52 17.08
N ALA A 24 -9.52 5.32 16.62
CA ALA A 24 -10.78 4.66 16.92
C ALA A 24 -10.97 4.47 18.43
N ARG A 25 -9.91 4.06 19.14
CA ARG A 25 -9.92 3.89 20.59
C ARG A 25 -10.10 5.22 21.32
N ALA A 26 -9.29 6.22 20.98
CA ALA A 26 -9.40 7.55 21.58
C ALA A 26 -10.81 8.15 21.35
N PHE A 27 -11.35 7.99 20.14
CA PHE A 27 -12.69 8.43 19.78
C PHE A 27 -13.78 7.70 20.58
N ALA A 28 -13.67 6.37 20.73
CA ALA A 28 -14.64 5.60 21.51
C ALA A 28 -14.60 5.92 23.01
N GLU A 29 -13.42 6.19 23.57
CA GLU A 29 -13.29 6.67 24.95
C GLU A 29 -13.94 8.03 25.16
N ASP A 30 -13.78 8.95 24.20
CA ASP A 30 -14.37 10.28 24.28
C ASP A 30 -15.90 10.23 24.16
N MET A 31 -16.42 9.44 23.22
CA MET A 31 -17.86 9.15 23.11
C MET A 31 -18.44 8.58 24.41
N LYS A 32 -17.71 7.67 25.06
CA LYS A 32 -18.13 7.08 26.33
C LYS A 32 -18.20 8.14 27.42
N LYS A 33 -17.17 8.99 27.57
CA LYS A 33 -17.17 10.09 28.54
C LYS A 33 -18.31 11.07 28.30
N GLN A 34 -18.57 11.41 27.02
CA GLN A 34 -19.67 12.31 26.67
C GLN A 34 -21.03 11.70 27.00
N LYS A 35 -21.24 10.40 26.71
CA LYS A 35 -22.47 9.68 27.08
C LYS A 35 -22.64 9.53 28.58
N GLU A 36 -21.58 9.26 29.33
CA GLU A 36 -21.60 9.20 30.80
C GLU A 36 -21.92 10.58 31.42
N ALA A 37 -21.39 11.66 30.85
CA ALA A 37 -21.69 13.02 31.32
C ALA A 37 -23.13 13.46 31.02
N LEU A 38 -23.76 12.91 29.98
CA LEU A 38 -25.11 13.25 29.54
C LEU A 38 -26.20 12.29 30.08
N SER A 39 -25.84 11.12 30.61
CA SER A 39 -26.79 10.08 31.01
C SER A 39 -26.99 10.03 32.53
N LEU A 40 -28.25 10.08 32.98
CA LEU A 40 -28.65 9.89 34.38
C LEU A 40 -28.79 8.41 34.79
N ASP A 41 -28.72 7.47 33.85
CA ASP A 41 -28.97 6.05 34.08
C ASP A 41 -27.67 5.21 33.94
N PRO A 42 -27.13 4.62 35.03
CA PRO A 42 -25.87 3.86 35.03
C PRO A 42 -25.90 2.54 34.24
N GLY A 43 -27.05 2.13 33.70
CA GLY A 43 -27.28 0.79 33.16
C GLY A 43 -27.04 0.59 31.66
N VAL A 44 -26.87 1.66 30.87
CA VAL A 44 -26.69 1.54 29.41
C VAL A 44 -25.25 1.13 29.10
N LYS A 45 -25.05 -0.16 28.87
CA LYS A 45 -23.80 -0.67 28.29
C LYS A 45 -23.67 -0.11 26.87
N VAL A 46 -22.85 0.92 26.71
CA VAL A 46 -22.33 1.31 25.39
C VAL A 46 -21.55 0.10 24.89
N ASP A 47 -21.94 -0.46 23.74
CA ASP A 47 -21.21 -1.56 23.11
C ASP A 47 -19.76 -1.14 22.96
N GLY A 48 -18.89 -1.78 23.74
CA GLY A 48 -17.47 -1.50 23.71
C GLY A 48 -16.92 -1.81 22.33
N VAL A 49 -15.96 -0.99 21.87
CA VAL A 49 -15.12 -1.34 20.73
C VAL A 49 -14.56 -2.75 20.96
N SER A 50 -14.90 -3.67 20.06
CA SER A 50 -14.46 -5.06 20.14
C SER A 50 -12.94 -5.12 20.02
N ILE A 51 -12.26 -5.66 21.03
CA ILE A 51 -10.80 -5.89 21.03
C ILE A 51 -10.37 -6.74 19.83
N ARG A 52 -11.24 -7.67 19.39
CA ARG A 52 -11.00 -8.50 18.22
C ARG A 52 -10.99 -7.68 16.91
N ASP A 53 -11.83 -6.65 16.83
CA ASP A 53 -11.86 -5.76 15.67
C ASP A 53 -10.61 -4.87 15.60
N ASP A 54 -10.06 -4.48 16.76
CA ASP A 54 -8.79 -3.76 16.87
C ASP A 54 -7.60 -4.61 16.37
N GLU A 55 -7.55 -5.89 16.76
CA GLU A 55 -6.50 -6.81 16.31
C GLU A 55 -6.57 -7.04 14.79
N ASP A 56 -7.76 -7.31 14.26
CA ASP A 56 -7.97 -7.48 12.82
C ASP A 56 -7.61 -6.22 12.05
N ALA A 57 -8.00 -5.05 12.55
CA ALA A 57 -7.65 -3.77 11.94
C ALA A 57 -6.13 -3.55 11.91
N ASN A 58 -5.42 -3.91 12.98
CA ASN A 58 -3.95 -3.84 13.04
C ASN A 58 -3.29 -4.82 12.06
N ASN A 59 -3.74 -6.08 12.06
CA ASN A 59 -3.23 -7.11 11.16
C ASN A 59 -3.43 -6.73 9.69
N ARG A 60 -4.62 -6.26 9.31
CA ARG A 60 -4.89 -5.73 7.95
C ARG A 60 -3.98 -4.56 7.60
N GLN A 61 -3.76 -3.63 8.52
CA GLN A 61 -2.88 -2.48 8.28
C GLN A 61 -1.41 -2.90 8.08
N ARG A 62 -0.94 -3.91 8.82
CA ARG A 62 0.42 -4.47 8.64
C ARG A 62 0.58 -5.15 7.28
N ILE A 63 -0.44 -5.90 6.83
CA ILE A 63 -0.46 -6.52 5.50
C ILE A 63 -0.45 -5.44 4.41
N ARG A 64 -1.35 -4.45 4.51
CA ARG A 64 -1.43 -3.32 3.57
C ARG A 64 -0.11 -2.58 3.47
N ARG A 65 0.51 -2.25 4.60
CA ARG A 65 1.81 -1.56 4.63
C ARG A 65 2.89 -2.37 3.90
N ALA A 66 2.98 -3.67 4.14
CA ALA A 66 3.95 -4.54 3.47
C ALA A 66 3.77 -4.50 1.93
N ILE A 67 2.53 -4.53 1.44
CA ILE A 67 2.25 -4.41 -0.01
C ILE A 67 2.67 -3.05 -0.54
N LEU A 68 2.33 -1.96 0.15
CA LEU A 68 2.67 -0.59 -0.27
C LEU A 68 4.17 -0.34 -0.29
N GLU A 69 4.92 -0.96 0.63
CA GLU A 69 6.39 -0.93 0.68
C GLU A 69 7.03 -1.80 -0.41
N GLY A 70 6.28 -2.73 -1.03
CA GLY A 70 6.79 -3.66 -2.04
C GLY A 70 7.39 -4.95 -1.45
N ASP A 71 7.09 -5.26 -0.20
CA ASP A 71 7.44 -6.52 0.47
C ASP A 71 6.25 -7.49 0.43
N ILE A 72 6.07 -8.10 -0.74
CA ILE A 72 4.94 -9.01 -0.99
C ILE A 72 5.10 -10.33 -0.23
N ASP A 73 6.33 -10.80 -0.02
CA ASP A 73 6.60 -12.00 0.77
C ASP A 73 6.11 -11.85 2.21
N ARG A 74 6.40 -10.71 2.82
CA ARG A 74 5.89 -10.39 4.15
C ARG A 74 4.37 -10.25 4.18
N ALA A 75 3.78 -9.64 3.16
CA ALA A 75 2.32 -9.55 3.03
C ALA A 75 1.67 -10.94 2.94
N LEU A 76 2.21 -11.84 2.12
CA LEU A 76 1.74 -13.24 2.00
C LEU A 76 1.90 -14.00 3.32
N LYS A 77 3.06 -13.86 3.99
CA LYS A 77 3.31 -14.47 5.31
C LYS A 77 2.28 -14.02 6.35
N TYR A 78 2.05 -12.71 6.47
CA TYR A 78 1.06 -12.18 7.40
C TYR A 78 -0.36 -12.61 7.04
N THR A 79 -0.70 -12.63 5.75
CA THR A 79 -2.02 -13.09 5.30
C THR A 79 -2.26 -14.55 5.66
N ASN A 80 -1.31 -15.44 5.39
CA ASN A 80 -1.44 -16.86 5.75
C ASN A 80 -1.43 -17.10 7.27
N ALA A 81 -0.73 -16.26 8.04
CA ALA A 81 -0.68 -16.37 9.49
C ALA A 81 -1.98 -15.90 10.18
N TYR A 82 -2.56 -14.80 9.71
CA TYR A 82 -3.75 -14.19 10.33
C TYR A 82 -5.07 -14.64 9.68
N TYR A 83 -5.03 -14.98 8.38
CA TYR A 83 -6.21 -15.24 7.54
C TYR A 83 -5.97 -16.43 6.57
N PRO A 84 -5.77 -17.66 7.09
CA PRO A 84 -5.24 -18.80 6.33
C PRO A 84 -6.07 -19.25 5.12
N HIS A 85 -7.37 -18.92 5.08
CA HIS A 85 -8.27 -19.31 3.99
C HIS A 85 -8.42 -18.23 2.92
N VAL A 86 -8.08 -16.97 3.20
CA VAL A 86 -8.37 -15.84 2.29
C VAL A 86 -7.76 -16.03 0.92
N LEU A 87 -6.50 -16.47 0.84
CA LEU A 87 -5.81 -16.65 -0.45
C LEU A 87 -6.28 -17.88 -1.21
N LYS A 88 -6.74 -18.92 -0.49
CA LYS A 88 -7.32 -20.12 -1.09
C LYS A 88 -8.70 -19.83 -1.69
N ASP A 89 -9.52 -19.08 -0.95
CA ASP A 89 -10.89 -18.77 -1.35
C ASP A 89 -10.94 -17.64 -2.40
N ASN A 90 -9.85 -16.86 -2.53
CA ASN A 90 -9.72 -15.76 -3.47
C ASN A 90 -8.49 -15.94 -4.38
N GLU A 91 -8.50 -17.00 -5.19
CA GLU A 91 -7.39 -17.36 -6.08
C GLU A 91 -6.95 -16.20 -7.01
N GLN A 92 -7.90 -15.37 -7.46
CA GLN A 92 -7.60 -14.21 -8.31
C GLN A 92 -6.72 -13.17 -7.57
N VAL A 93 -6.98 -12.94 -6.29
CA VAL A 93 -6.20 -12.01 -5.45
C VAL A 93 -4.81 -12.61 -5.19
N TYR A 94 -4.75 -13.92 -4.93
CA TYR A 94 -3.48 -14.61 -4.77
C TYR A 94 -2.61 -14.53 -6.03
N PHE A 95 -3.19 -14.79 -7.20
CA PHE A 95 -2.50 -14.63 -8.49
C PHE A 95 -1.98 -13.20 -8.70
N ARG A 96 -2.80 -12.19 -8.39
CA ARG A 96 -2.38 -10.78 -8.50
C ARG A 96 -1.25 -10.41 -7.53
N LEU A 97 -1.25 -10.97 -6.31
CA LEU A 97 -0.13 -10.84 -5.37
C LEU A 97 1.14 -11.49 -5.92
N GLN A 98 1.04 -12.68 -6.51
CA GLN A 98 2.19 -13.35 -7.12
C GLN A 98 2.76 -12.55 -8.31
N CYS A 99 1.88 -12.04 -9.18
CA CYS A 99 2.24 -11.10 -10.23
C CYS A 99 2.96 -9.86 -9.67
N ARG A 100 2.40 -9.24 -8.63
CA ARG A 100 3.00 -8.08 -7.97
C ARG A 100 4.37 -8.41 -7.38
N LYS A 101 4.54 -9.59 -6.76
CA LYS A 101 5.84 -10.05 -6.24
C LYS A 101 6.89 -10.09 -7.35
N PHE A 102 6.56 -10.66 -8.52
CA PHE A 102 7.49 -10.68 -9.65
C PHE A 102 7.85 -9.26 -10.10
N ILE A 103 6.86 -8.37 -10.26
CA ILE A 103 7.12 -6.98 -10.65
C ILE A 103 8.01 -6.25 -9.62
N GLU A 104 7.84 -6.52 -8.32
CA GLU A 104 8.73 -5.96 -7.29
C GLU A 104 10.16 -6.50 -7.37
N LEU A 105 10.35 -7.77 -7.74
CA LEU A 105 11.69 -8.32 -7.98
C LEU A 105 12.37 -7.63 -9.17
N VAL A 106 11.65 -7.48 -10.29
CA VAL A 106 12.12 -6.73 -11.47
C VAL A 106 12.48 -5.29 -11.09
N ARG A 107 11.60 -4.63 -10.34
CA ARG A 107 11.83 -3.25 -9.87
C ARG A 107 13.10 -3.13 -9.04
N LYS A 108 13.30 -4.02 -8.07
CA LYS A 108 14.47 -4.01 -7.18
C LYS A 108 15.76 -4.23 -7.95
N ALA A 109 15.77 -5.19 -8.89
CA ALA A 109 16.92 -5.44 -9.77
C ALA A 109 17.27 -4.19 -10.61
N ALA A 110 16.27 -3.60 -11.29
CA ALA A 110 16.47 -2.41 -12.11
C ALA A 110 16.97 -1.19 -11.30
N GLN A 111 16.46 -0.99 -10.08
CA GLN A 111 16.91 0.10 -9.20
C GLN A 111 18.37 -0.06 -8.75
N LEU A 112 18.81 -1.28 -8.43
CA LEU A 112 20.19 -1.53 -8.04
C LEU A 112 21.15 -1.40 -9.22
N ASN A 113 20.76 -1.85 -10.41
CA ASN A 113 21.55 -1.67 -11.63
C ASN A 113 21.77 -0.19 -11.94
N MET A 114 20.73 0.65 -11.85
CA MET A 114 20.89 2.11 -12.02
C MET A 114 21.82 2.74 -10.97
N ARG A 115 21.73 2.31 -9.72
CA ARG A 115 22.59 2.82 -8.64
C ARG A 115 24.07 2.45 -8.87
N ASN A 116 24.33 1.28 -9.44
CA ASN A 116 25.68 0.83 -9.80
C ASN A 116 26.24 1.60 -11.01
N GLU A 117 25.44 1.87 -12.03
CA GLU A 117 25.82 2.72 -13.18
C GLU A 117 26.25 4.13 -12.73
N THR A 118 25.47 4.73 -11.82
CA THR A 118 25.70 6.11 -11.36
C THR A 118 26.99 6.23 -10.53
N LYS A 119 27.34 5.20 -9.75
CA LYS A 119 28.58 5.15 -8.96
C LYS A 119 29.83 4.87 -9.82
N GLY A 120 29.67 4.16 -10.94
CA GLY A 120 30.79 3.81 -11.84
C GLY A 120 31.30 4.97 -12.71
N ASN A 121 30.51 6.03 -12.88
CA ASN A 121 30.82 7.15 -13.78
C ASN A 121 31.43 8.40 -13.08
N GLY A 122 31.91 8.25 -11.84
CA GLY A 122 32.39 9.35 -10.99
C GLY A 122 33.86 9.75 -11.13
N HIS A 123 34.56 9.42 -12.22
CA HIS A 123 35.92 9.93 -12.49
C HIS A 123 35.90 10.96 -13.62
N VAL A 124 35.39 12.16 -13.32
CA VAL A 124 35.66 13.33 -14.15
C VAL A 124 37.04 13.85 -13.75
N ASN A 125 38.03 13.59 -14.60
CA ASN A 125 39.35 14.20 -14.54
C ASN A 125 39.21 15.73 -14.61
N ASN A 126 39.36 16.40 -13.46
CA ASN A 126 39.62 17.83 -13.43
C ASN A 126 41.05 18.03 -12.93
N PRO A 127 42.02 18.41 -13.79
CA PRO A 127 43.37 18.73 -13.34
C PRO A 127 43.34 20.18 -12.85
N ALA A 128 43.26 20.38 -11.53
CA ALA A 128 43.54 21.67 -10.91
C ALA A 128 44.82 21.56 -10.05
N PRO A 129 45.67 22.60 -10.04
CA PRO A 129 47.08 22.44 -9.75
C PRO A 129 47.39 22.37 -8.26
N GLN A 130 48.36 21.50 -7.98
CA GLN A 130 49.18 21.35 -6.80
C GLN A 130 49.31 22.61 -5.93
N THR A 131 48.87 22.51 -4.67
CA THR A 131 49.50 23.24 -3.56
C THR A 131 50.17 22.23 -2.66
N MET A 132 51.49 22.33 -2.59
CA MET A 132 52.39 21.53 -1.76
C MET A 132 52.14 21.84 -0.29
N ASP A 133 52.00 20.82 0.55
CA ASP A 133 52.41 20.91 1.94
C ASP A 133 53.07 19.59 2.38
N LEU A 134 54.21 19.71 3.06
CA LEU A 134 55.15 18.64 3.39
C LEU A 134 54.97 18.20 4.85
N ASP A 135 55.00 16.87 5.03
CA ASP A 135 55.44 16.09 6.20
C ASP A 135 54.60 16.13 7.51
N LEU A 136 54.14 14.94 7.98
CA LEU A 136 54.84 14.12 9.00
C LEU A 136 53.88 13.08 9.67
N ASN A 137 54.10 11.80 9.35
CA ASN A 137 53.94 10.58 10.17
C ASN A 137 52.74 10.41 11.15
N GLY A 138 51.84 9.45 10.87
CA GLY A 138 50.95 8.89 11.90
C GLY A 138 49.71 8.16 11.37
N SER A 139 49.86 6.86 11.06
CA SER A 139 48.82 5.82 11.01
C SER A 139 47.34 6.27 11.13
N GLU A 140 46.65 6.47 10.00
CA GLU A 140 45.19 6.37 9.98
C GLU A 140 44.67 5.58 8.77
N ASN A 141 43.98 4.50 9.14
CA ASN A 141 43.23 3.55 8.37
C ASN A 141 42.03 4.23 7.68
N THR A 142 42.13 4.58 6.39
CA THR A 142 40.94 4.88 5.55
C THR A 142 41.15 4.51 4.08
N SER A 143 41.03 3.22 3.77
CA SER A 143 40.72 2.78 2.41
C SER A 143 39.50 1.87 2.46
N ARG A 144 38.32 2.50 2.60
CA ARG A 144 37.02 1.87 2.38
C ARG A 144 36.71 1.89 0.87
N ASP A 145 37.37 1.03 0.12
CA ASP A 145 37.04 0.75 -1.29
C ASP A 145 36.47 -0.67 -1.44
N ALA A 146 35.50 -1.03 -0.59
CA ALA A 146 34.89 -2.36 -0.55
C ALA A 146 33.39 -2.41 -0.92
N ASP A 147 32.77 -1.31 -1.36
CA ASP A 147 31.29 -1.26 -1.60
C ASP A 147 30.87 -1.65 -3.04
N GLY A 148 31.81 -1.79 -3.98
CA GLY A 148 31.49 -2.11 -5.38
C GLY A 148 31.23 -3.60 -5.67
N GLY A 149 31.88 -4.49 -4.91
CA GLY A 149 31.76 -5.95 -5.10
C GLY A 149 30.46 -6.52 -4.55
N GLU A 150 30.06 -6.08 -3.35
CA GLU A 150 28.86 -6.56 -2.65
C GLU A 150 27.57 -6.25 -3.42
N ASN A 151 27.48 -5.06 -4.03
CA ASN A 151 26.29 -4.68 -4.81
C ASN A 151 26.14 -5.50 -6.10
N LYS A 152 27.24 -5.92 -6.75
CA LYS A 152 27.18 -6.79 -7.94
C LYS A 152 26.72 -8.21 -7.59
N THR A 153 27.19 -8.76 -6.46
CA THR A 153 26.75 -10.08 -6.00
C THR A 153 25.28 -10.11 -5.61
N VAL A 154 24.79 -9.04 -4.95
CA VAL A 154 23.38 -8.91 -4.57
C VAL A 154 22.46 -8.77 -5.79
N VAL A 155 22.87 -8.02 -6.82
CA VAL A 155 22.13 -7.93 -8.09
C VAL A 155 22.01 -9.30 -8.75
N ALA A 156 23.11 -10.03 -8.89
CA ALA A 156 23.11 -11.34 -9.52
C ALA A 156 22.20 -12.34 -8.77
N GLU A 157 22.19 -12.29 -7.44
CA GLU A 157 21.28 -13.10 -6.63
C GLU A 157 19.81 -12.71 -6.83
N LEU A 158 19.50 -11.40 -6.89
CA LEU A 158 18.14 -10.91 -7.15
C LEU A 158 17.64 -11.31 -8.54
N GLU A 159 18.48 -11.19 -9.56
CA GLU A 159 18.15 -11.61 -10.93
C GLU A 159 17.90 -13.12 -11.00
N ARG A 160 18.72 -13.94 -10.31
CA ARG A 160 18.49 -15.38 -10.21
C ARG A 160 17.16 -15.69 -9.54
N ASN A 161 16.89 -15.07 -8.38
CA ASN A 161 15.64 -15.27 -7.63
C ASN A 161 14.42 -14.82 -8.44
N MET A 162 14.55 -13.73 -9.20
CA MET A 162 13.52 -13.23 -10.11
C MET A 162 13.21 -14.26 -11.21
N LEU A 163 14.23 -14.78 -11.89
CA LEU A 163 14.05 -15.76 -12.97
C LEU A 163 13.50 -17.10 -12.47
N GLU A 164 13.98 -17.57 -11.32
CA GLU A 164 13.46 -18.78 -10.68
C GLU A 164 11.99 -18.61 -10.30
N TYR A 165 11.65 -17.51 -9.64
CA TYR A 165 10.26 -17.21 -9.30
C TYR A 165 9.38 -17.08 -10.55
N GLY A 166 9.84 -16.38 -11.58
CA GLY A 166 9.13 -16.25 -12.85
C GLY A 166 8.84 -17.60 -13.51
N ARG A 167 9.81 -18.54 -13.46
CA ARG A 167 9.60 -19.91 -13.95
C ARG A 167 8.53 -20.65 -13.14
N THR A 168 8.61 -20.60 -11.81
CA THR A 168 7.59 -21.26 -10.96
C THR A 168 6.19 -20.69 -11.20
N LEU A 169 6.08 -19.39 -11.46
CA LEU A 169 4.81 -18.73 -11.76
C LEU A 169 4.28 -19.16 -13.13
N GLN A 170 5.15 -19.23 -14.14
CA GLN A 170 4.76 -19.73 -15.47
C GLN A 170 4.30 -21.19 -15.42
N GLU A 171 5.03 -22.07 -14.72
CA GLU A 171 4.66 -23.48 -14.57
C GLU A 171 3.29 -23.66 -13.89
N GLN A 172 2.97 -22.81 -12.91
CA GLN A 172 1.69 -22.85 -12.21
C GLN A 172 0.51 -22.43 -13.09
N TYR A 173 0.68 -21.45 -13.98
CA TYR A 173 -0.42 -20.78 -14.68
C TYR A 173 -0.42 -20.93 -16.20
N VAL A 174 0.54 -21.66 -16.80
CA VAL A 174 0.64 -21.84 -18.26
C VAL A 174 -0.62 -22.45 -18.89
N ASN A 175 -1.30 -23.33 -18.16
CA ASN A 175 -2.52 -24.01 -18.61
C ASN A 175 -3.79 -23.43 -17.97
N ASP A 176 -3.71 -22.25 -17.35
CA ASP A 176 -4.89 -21.62 -16.74
C ASP A 176 -5.88 -21.19 -17.85
N PRO A 177 -7.17 -21.58 -17.77
CA PRO A 177 -8.15 -21.26 -18.80
C PRO A 177 -8.56 -19.78 -18.82
N ARG A 178 -8.24 -19.00 -17.77
CA ARG A 178 -8.63 -17.59 -17.66
C ARG A 178 -7.77 -16.72 -18.58
N VAL A 179 -8.41 -16.01 -19.50
CA VAL A 179 -7.74 -15.11 -20.45
C VAL A 179 -7.01 -13.97 -19.71
N GLU A 180 -7.57 -13.52 -18.58
CA GLU A 180 -7.00 -12.48 -17.74
C GLU A 180 -5.63 -12.89 -17.16
N VAL A 181 -5.47 -14.18 -16.82
CA VAL A 181 -4.20 -14.73 -16.31
C VAL A 181 -3.14 -14.71 -17.40
N SER A 182 -3.46 -15.26 -18.57
CA SER A 182 -2.53 -15.26 -19.72
C SER A 182 -2.12 -13.86 -20.14
N LYS A 183 -3.08 -12.91 -20.18
CA LYS A 183 -2.82 -11.51 -20.51
C LYS A 183 -1.90 -10.85 -19.47
N ALA A 184 -2.18 -11.03 -18.19
CA ALA A 184 -1.36 -10.47 -17.11
C ALA A 184 0.07 -11.02 -17.12
N LEU A 185 0.23 -12.32 -17.35
CA LEU A 185 1.55 -12.94 -17.49
C LEU A 185 2.33 -12.33 -18.68
N THR A 186 1.68 -12.21 -19.85
CA THR A 186 2.30 -11.62 -21.04
C THR A 186 2.79 -10.19 -20.79
N GLU A 187 1.96 -9.39 -20.13
CA GLU A 187 2.28 -8.00 -19.77
C GLU A 187 3.47 -7.91 -18.80
N ILE A 188 3.55 -8.83 -17.83
CA ILE A 188 4.64 -8.90 -16.88
C ILE A 188 5.94 -9.40 -17.53
N TRP A 189 5.86 -10.37 -18.45
CA TRP A 189 7.02 -10.87 -19.19
C TRP A 189 7.61 -9.82 -20.13
N ALA A 190 6.80 -8.89 -20.63
CA ALA A 190 7.29 -7.76 -21.40
C ALA A 190 8.32 -6.92 -20.63
N LEU A 191 8.29 -6.91 -19.29
CA LEU A 191 9.29 -6.23 -18.47
C LEU A 191 10.70 -6.81 -18.64
N LEU A 192 10.82 -8.12 -18.92
CA LEU A 192 12.10 -8.80 -19.11
C LEU A 192 12.74 -8.50 -20.47
N ALA A 193 11.95 -8.00 -21.43
CA ALA A 193 12.46 -7.67 -22.76
C ALA A 193 13.31 -6.39 -22.78
N TYR A 194 13.31 -5.62 -21.69
CA TYR A 194 14.02 -4.34 -21.59
C TYR A 194 15.13 -4.43 -20.55
N GLU A 195 16.29 -3.89 -20.89
CA GLU A 195 17.45 -3.78 -19.99
C GLU A 195 17.12 -2.96 -18.73
N ASN A 196 16.29 -1.92 -18.88
CA ASN A 196 15.81 -1.13 -17.75
C ASN A 196 14.33 -0.74 -17.92
N PRO A 197 13.39 -1.52 -17.37
CA PRO A 197 11.96 -1.28 -17.56
C PRO A 197 11.45 -0.01 -16.83
N LEU A 198 12.23 0.59 -15.92
CA LEU A 198 11.86 1.86 -15.27
C LEU A 198 11.99 3.07 -16.19
N LYS A 199 12.85 2.99 -17.22
CA LYS A 199 13.07 4.08 -18.18
C LYS A 199 12.13 4.01 -19.39
N VAL A 200 11.37 2.93 -19.54
CA VAL A 200 10.56 2.63 -20.73
C VAL A 200 9.09 2.97 -20.49
N PRO A 201 8.53 4.04 -21.10
CA PRO A 201 7.17 4.51 -20.83
C PRO A 201 6.08 3.45 -21.07
N GLN A 202 6.32 2.52 -22.00
CA GLN A 202 5.39 1.47 -22.37
C GLN A 202 5.14 0.47 -21.22
N VAL A 203 6.11 0.27 -20.34
CA VAL A 203 6.02 -0.73 -19.25
C VAL A 203 6.27 -0.16 -17.86
N SER A 204 6.77 1.07 -17.76
CA SER A 204 7.07 1.74 -16.48
C SER A 204 5.83 1.86 -15.59
N HIS A 205 4.65 2.03 -16.20
CA HIS A 205 3.37 2.14 -15.48
C HIS A 205 3.05 0.89 -14.62
N LEU A 206 3.55 -0.29 -15.01
CA LEU A 206 3.39 -1.53 -14.23
C LEU A 206 4.22 -1.50 -12.94
N LEU A 207 5.32 -0.74 -12.92
CA LEU A 207 6.24 -0.62 -11.79
C LEU A 207 5.81 0.47 -10.80
N ASP A 208 4.77 1.24 -11.12
CA ASP A 208 4.30 2.36 -10.32
C ASP A 208 3.62 1.94 -9.01
N ARG A 209 3.50 2.91 -8.10
CA ARG A 209 2.83 2.72 -6.81
C ARG A 209 1.35 2.36 -6.95
N ASN A 210 0.70 2.77 -8.04
CA ASN A 210 -0.72 2.52 -8.30
C ASN A 210 -1.04 1.02 -8.31
N GLY A 211 -0.17 0.19 -8.91
CA GLY A 211 -0.34 -1.26 -8.90
C GLY A 211 -0.29 -1.87 -7.50
N ARG A 212 0.52 -1.30 -6.59
CA ARG A 212 0.56 -1.74 -5.18
C ARG A 212 -0.73 -1.37 -4.45
N VAL A 213 -1.26 -0.18 -4.68
CA VAL A 213 -2.51 0.29 -4.06
C VAL A 213 -3.66 -0.62 -4.48
N ALA A 214 -3.80 -0.90 -5.79
CA ALA A 214 -4.87 -1.77 -6.29
C ALA A 214 -4.85 -3.16 -5.64
N VAL A 215 -3.68 -3.82 -5.62
CA VAL A 215 -3.54 -5.16 -4.99
C VAL A 215 -3.79 -5.10 -3.48
N ALA A 216 -3.37 -4.02 -2.81
CA ALA A 216 -3.62 -3.84 -1.39
C ALA A 216 -5.11 -3.67 -1.05
N GLU A 217 -5.86 -2.92 -1.87
CA GLU A 217 -7.32 -2.77 -1.67
C GLU A 217 -8.07 -4.08 -1.93
N GLU A 218 -7.69 -4.80 -2.98
CA GLU A 218 -8.31 -6.09 -3.31
C GLU A 218 -8.10 -7.12 -2.21
N LEU A 219 -6.88 -7.21 -1.68
CA LEU A 219 -6.60 -8.11 -0.56
C LEU A 219 -7.33 -7.66 0.71
N ASN A 220 -7.33 -6.36 1.03
CA ASN A 220 -8.06 -5.83 2.18
C ASN A 220 -9.57 -6.16 2.08
N SER A 221 -10.14 -5.99 0.89
CA SER A 221 -11.54 -6.34 0.61
C SER A 221 -11.81 -7.84 0.81
N ALA A 222 -10.92 -8.71 0.30
CA ALA A 222 -11.04 -10.15 0.47
C ALA A 222 -10.97 -10.57 1.96
N ILE A 223 -10.06 -9.95 2.73
CA ILE A 223 -9.96 -10.19 4.17
C ILE A 223 -11.26 -9.75 4.87
N LEU A 224 -11.75 -8.54 4.60
CA LEU A 224 -12.99 -8.04 5.20
C LEU A 224 -14.19 -8.95 4.91
N LEU A 225 -14.34 -9.39 3.66
CA LEU A 225 -15.40 -10.32 3.26
C LEU A 225 -15.27 -11.68 3.99
N SER A 226 -14.06 -12.20 4.16
CA SER A 226 -13.82 -13.45 4.91
C SER A 226 -14.19 -13.34 6.39
N LEU A 227 -14.11 -12.12 6.95
CA LEU A 227 -14.53 -11.82 8.32
C LEU A 227 -16.03 -11.53 8.44
N GLY A 228 -16.80 -11.67 7.34
CA GLY A 228 -18.22 -11.32 7.28
C GLY A 228 -18.49 -9.81 7.31
N LYS A 229 -17.47 -8.98 7.07
CA LYS A 229 -17.56 -7.52 7.08
C LYS A 229 -17.77 -6.99 5.66
N SER A 230 -18.31 -5.77 5.57
CA SER A 230 -18.39 -5.06 4.28
C SER A 230 -16.99 -4.73 3.75
N SER A 231 -16.79 -4.86 2.44
CA SER A 231 -15.53 -4.50 1.75
C SER A 231 -15.25 -3.00 1.65
N ARG A 232 -16.24 -2.16 1.95
CA ARG A 232 -16.14 -0.70 2.02
C ARG A 232 -16.77 -0.21 3.30
N ALA A 233 -16.21 0.85 3.87
CA ALA A 233 -16.79 1.48 5.05
C ALA A 233 -18.17 2.06 4.70
N ALA A 234 -19.12 2.03 5.63
CA ALA A 234 -20.45 2.60 5.41
C ALA A 234 -20.37 4.10 5.09
N LEU A 235 -19.45 4.83 5.73
CA LEU A 235 -19.21 6.24 5.46
C LEU A 235 -18.75 6.49 4.01
N GLU A 236 -17.86 5.65 3.46
CA GLU A 236 -17.44 5.74 2.06
C GLU A 236 -18.59 5.46 1.09
N LYS A 237 -19.44 4.47 1.41
CA LYS A 237 -20.63 4.18 0.60
C LYS A 237 -21.59 5.36 0.56
N VAL A 238 -21.86 5.97 1.72
CA VAL A 238 -22.71 7.18 1.81
C VAL A 238 -22.09 8.31 1.01
N TYR A 239 -20.80 8.60 1.19
CA TYR A 239 -20.11 9.64 0.43
C TYR A 239 -20.18 9.41 -1.09
N ALA A 240 -19.95 8.18 -1.53
CA ALA A 240 -20.01 7.82 -2.95
C ALA A 240 -21.44 7.98 -3.51
N GLN A 241 -22.45 7.50 -2.78
CA GLN A 241 -23.86 7.66 -3.16
C GLN A 241 -24.27 9.13 -3.25
N THR A 242 -23.89 9.93 -2.25
CA THR A 242 -24.15 11.38 -2.26
C THR A 242 -23.45 12.06 -3.43
N SER A 243 -22.21 11.68 -3.74
CA SER A 243 -21.46 12.25 -4.87
C SER A 243 -22.13 11.95 -6.22
N VAL A 244 -22.61 10.72 -6.43
CA VAL A 244 -23.34 10.34 -7.65
C VAL A 244 -24.67 11.08 -7.74
N LEU A 245 -25.44 11.10 -6.64
CA LEU A 245 -26.73 11.80 -6.60
C LEU A 245 -26.58 13.29 -6.94
N LEU A 246 -25.55 13.95 -6.43
CA LEU A 246 -25.30 15.35 -6.75
C LEU A 246 -24.90 15.56 -8.22
N GLU A 247 -24.19 14.62 -8.83
CA GLU A 247 -23.86 14.69 -10.25
C GLU A 247 -25.11 14.49 -11.12
N ASP A 248 -26.01 13.58 -10.73
CA ASP A 248 -27.30 13.40 -11.41
C ASP A 248 -28.16 14.68 -11.28
N LEU A 249 -28.25 15.27 -10.09
CA LEU A 249 -28.96 16.55 -9.87
C LEU A 249 -28.36 17.72 -10.67
N ARG A 250 -27.04 17.68 -10.93
CA ARG A 250 -26.35 18.66 -11.79
C ARG A 250 -26.76 18.54 -13.25
N GLN A 251 -26.98 17.33 -13.74
CA GLN A 251 -27.43 17.09 -15.11
C GLN A 251 -28.87 17.56 -15.33
N ASP A 252 -29.74 17.40 -14.33
CA ASP A 252 -31.16 17.78 -14.40
C ASP A 252 -31.41 19.29 -14.23
N GLY A 253 -30.41 20.07 -13.83
CA GLY A 253 -30.42 21.55 -13.92
C GLY A 253 -31.34 22.29 -12.95
N GLY A 254 -31.70 21.69 -11.80
CA GLY A 254 -32.53 22.32 -10.76
C GLY A 254 -31.75 23.08 -9.68
N GLU A 255 -32.44 23.56 -8.63
CA GLU A 255 -31.81 24.24 -7.47
C GLU A 255 -30.73 23.38 -6.78
N GLY A 256 -30.85 22.05 -6.85
CA GLY A 256 -29.86 21.10 -6.34
C GLY A 256 -28.57 21.00 -7.16
N ALA A 257 -28.51 21.56 -8.37
CA ALA A 257 -27.33 21.50 -9.25
C ALA A 257 -26.11 22.28 -8.71
N PHE A 258 -26.32 23.19 -7.75
CA PHE A 258 -25.23 23.97 -7.16
C PHE A 258 -24.68 23.35 -5.87
N ALA A 259 -25.28 22.28 -5.36
CA ALA A 259 -24.81 21.63 -4.16
C ALA A 259 -23.57 20.77 -4.45
N SER A 260 -22.48 21.01 -3.71
CA SER A 260 -21.27 20.19 -3.77
C SER A 260 -20.78 19.81 -2.38
N VAL A 261 -20.43 18.53 -2.20
CA VAL A 261 -19.76 18.08 -0.97
C VAL A 261 -18.44 18.81 -0.76
N ASN A 262 -17.74 19.18 -1.84
CA ASN A 262 -16.50 19.93 -1.76
C ASN A 262 -16.68 21.33 -1.17
N ASP A 263 -17.82 21.97 -1.39
CA ASP A 263 -18.09 23.30 -0.83
C ASP A 263 -18.35 23.22 0.68
N VAL A 264 -19.00 22.14 1.13
CA VAL A 264 -19.14 21.83 2.56
C VAL A 264 -17.76 21.54 3.19
N LEU A 265 -16.92 20.75 2.52
CA LEU A 265 -15.57 20.42 3.00
C LEU A 265 -14.66 21.67 3.10
N LYS A 266 -14.75 22.59 2.14
CA LYS A 266 -14.00 23.86 2.18
C LYS A 266 -14.43 24.78 3.33
N GLY A 267 -15.66 24.65 3.81
CA GLY A 267 -16.18 25.37 4.97
C GLY A 267 -15.65 24.86 6.31
N ILE A 268 -14.99 23.70 6.35
CA ILE A 268 -14.42 23.14 7.58
C ILE A 268 -13.11 23.88 7.90
N PRO A 269 -12.97 24.51 9.08
CA PRO A 269 -11.74 25.18 9.48
C PRO A 269 -10.57 24.20 9.45
N GLN A 270 -9.49 24.54 8.71
CA GLN A 270 -8.30 23.71 8.75
C GLN A 270 -7.62 23.84 10.12
N PRO A 271 -7.13 22.71 10.69
CA PRO A 271 -6.38 22.77 11.93
C PRO A 271 -5.12 23.63 11.75
N PRO A 272 -4.68 24.35 12.80
CA PRO A 272 -3.46 25.13 12.72
C PRO A 272 -2.29 24.23 12.33
N GLN A 273 -1.57 24.61 11.28
CA GLN A 273 -0.33 23.95 10.90
C GLN A 273 0.71 24.27 11.99
N HIS A 274 1.03 23.27 12.81
CA HIS A 274 2.11 23.31 13.79
C HIS A 274 3.41 22.77 13.19
#